data_AF-A0A2W4I6C5-F1
#
_entry.id   AF-A0A2W4I6C5-F1
#
_cell.length_a   1.000
_cell.length_b   1.000
_cell.length_c   1.000
_cell.angle_alpha   90.00
_cell.angle_beta   90.00
_cell.angle_gamma   90.00
#
_symmetry.space_group_name_H-M   'P 1'
#
loop_
_entity.id
_entity.type
_entity.pdbx_description
1 polymer ?
#
loop_
_entity_poly.entity_id
_entity_poly.type
_entity_poly.pdbx_seq_one_letter_code
_entity_poly.pdbx_strand_id
1 'polypeptide(L)'
;MIDLGLEALNEDSANQKEELAASENASATILKQLAFDSSESVRLKVAENPHTPISVLDSLCYDSSRSVRITSKVRLLQRLAQRYG
;
A
#
# COMPACT_ATOMS: atom_id res chain seq x y z
N MET A 1 0.26 -12.09 -19.71
CA MET A 1 0.95 -12.29 -18.42
C MET A 1 -0.10 -12.08 -17.35
N ILE A 2 -0.69 -13.17 -16.86
CA ILE A 2 -1.80 -13.11 -15.90
C ILE A 2 -1.20 -12.63 -14.57
N ASP A 3 -1.76 -11.54 -14.04
CA ASP A 3 -1.36 -10.94 -12.76
C ASP A 3 -1.77 -11.92 -11.65
N LEU A 4 -0.86 -12.85 -11.32
CA LEU A 4 -1.04 -13.98 -10.39
C LEU A 4 -1.50 -13.58 -8.97
N GLY A 5 -1.61 -12.29 -8.64
CA GLY A 5 -2.05 -11.80 -7.34
C GLY A 5 -3.57 -11.78 -7.13
N LEU A 6 -4.38 -11.84 -8.20
CA LEU A 6 -5.84 -11.67 -8.10
C LEU A 6 -6.60 -12.90 -7.55
N GLU A 7 -6.05 -14.11 -7.68
CA GLU A 7 -6.74 -15.35 -7.24
C GLU A 7 -6.61 -15.63 -5.73
N ALA A 8 -5.77 -14.88 -5.00
CA ALA A 8 -5.47 -15.14 -3.58
C ALA A 8 -6.36 -14.40 -2.56
N LEU A 9 -7.37 -13.64 -3.00
CA LEU A 9 -8.11 -12.71 -2.14
C LEU A 9 -9.42 -13.29 -1.57
N ASN A 10 -9.40 -14.50 -0.99
CA ASN A 10 -10.55 -15.06 -0.26
C ASN A 10 -10.54 -14.69 1.24
N GLU A 11 -11.65 -14.76 1.96
CA GLU A 11 -11.83 -14.17 3.31
C GLU A 11 -10.83 -14.63 4.42
N ASP A 12 -10.08 -15.71 4.21
CA ASP A 12 -8.98 -16.18 5.08
C ASP A 12 -7.61 -15.49 4.78
N SER A 13 -7.61 -14.46 3.91
CA SER A 13 -6.43 -13.86 3.27
C SER A 13 -5.81 -12.65 3.96
N ALA A 14 -6.25 -12.24 5.15
CA ALA A 14 -5.73 -11.02 5.78
C ALA A 14 -4.20 -11.03 5.89
N ASN A 15 -3.62 -12.14 6.37
CA ASN A 15 -2.17 -12.32 6.46
C ASN A 15 -1.48 -12.32 5.07
N GLN A 16 -2.08 -12.99 4.08
CA GLN A 16 -1.54 -13.03 2.71
C GLN A 16 -1.55 -11.66 2.04
N LYS A 17 -2.61 -10.87 2.26
CA LYS A 17 -2.68 -9.49 1.77
C LYS A 17 -1.65 -8.60 2.45
N GLU A 18 -1.42 -8.78 3.75
CA GLU A 18 -0.36 -8.07 4.46
C GLU A 18 1.03 -8.43 3.91
N GLU A 19 1.30 -9.72 3.68
CA GLU A 19 2.54 -10.20 3.07
C GLU A 19 2.74 -9.64 1.66
N LEU A 20 1.69 -9.67 0.82
CA LEU A 20 1.72 -9.07 -0.52
C LEU A 20 1.93 -7.56 -0.45
N ALA A 21 1.24 -6.85 0.45
CA ALA A 21 1.41 -5.42 0.65
C ALA A 21 2.81 -5.07 1.17
N ALA A 22 3.45 -5.94 1.93
CA ALA A 22 4.81 -5.75 2.44
C ALA A 22 5.91 -6.13 1.44
N SER A 23 5.58 -6.93 0.43
CA SER A 23 6.54 -7.47 -0.53
C SER A 23 7.20 -6.38 -1.39
N GLU A 24 8.53 -6.42 -1.51
CA GLU A 24 9.28 -5.52 -2.41
C GLU A 24 8.94 -5.78 -3.90
N ASN A 25 8.45 -6.97 -4.22
CA ASN A 25 8.05 -7.36 -5.58
C ASN A 25 6.58 -7.03 -5.87
N ALA A 26 5.87 -6.40 -4.93
CA ALA A 26 4.48 -6.03 -5.13
C ALA A 26 4.34 -5.06 -6.31
N SER A 27 3.48 -5.41 -7.26
CA SER A 27 3.21 -4.54 -8.40
C SER A 27 2.44 -3.30 -7.96
N ALA A 28 2.60 -2.20 -8.70
CA ALA A 28 1.84 -0.97 -8.46
C ALA A 28 0.31 -1.21 -8.52
N THR A 29 -0.15 -2.14 -9.36
CA THR A 29 -1.56 -2.53 -9.48
C THR A 29 -2.06 -3.19 -8.20
N ILE A 30 -1.30 -4.15 -7.66
CA ILE A 30 -1.65 -4.85 -6.41
C ILE A 30 -1.69 -3.84 -5.26
N LEU A 31 -0.65 -3.01 -5.11
CA LEU A 31 -0.60 -2.00 -4.05
C LEU A 31 -1.77 -1.01 -4.14
N LYS A 32 -2.17 -0.62 -5.36
CA LYS A 32 -3.33 0.25 -5.57
C LYS A 32 -4.64 -0.42 -5.13
N GLN A 33 -4.80 -1.72 -5.35
CA GLN A 33 -5.99 -2.45 -4.90
C GLN A 33 -6.01 -2.60 -3.37
N LEU A 34 -4.89 -3.04 -2.79
CA LEU A 34 -4.75 -3.25 -1.35
C LEU A 34 -4.85 -1.96 -0.53
N ALA A 35 -4.60 -0.79 -1.14
CA ALA A 35 -4.82 0.51 -0.52
C ALA A 35 -6.29 0.77 -0.11
N PHE A 36 -7.25 0.00 -0.63
CA PHE A 36 -8.67 0.09 -0.28
C PHE A 36 -9.16 -1.12 0.51
N ASP A 37 -8.25 -1.98 0.97
CA ASP A 37 -8.62 -3.16 1.76
C ASP A 37 -9.30 -2.74 3.07
N SER A 38 -10.25 -3.53 3.55
CA SER A 38 -10.97 -3.23 4.79
C SER A 38 -10.04 -3.32 6.02
N SER A 39 -9.01 -4.15 5.97
CA SER A 39 -8.01 -4.28 7.03
C SER A 39 -7.10 -3.06 7.09
N GLU A 40 -7.10 -2.38 8.24
CA GLU A 40 -6.16 -1.29 8.52
C GLU A 40 -4.70 -1.75 8.37
N SER A 41 -4.37 -2.95 8.84
CA SER A 41 -3.01 -3.51 8.78
C SER A 41 -2.52 -3.65 7.34
N VAL A 42 -3.38 -4.12 6.44
CA VAL A 42 -3.06 -4.23 5.00
C VAL A 42 -2.79 -2.84 4.42
N ARG A 43 -3.69 -1.87 4.65
CA ARG A 43 -3.51 -0.49 4.16
C ARG A 43 -2.25 0.17 4.72
N LEU A 44 -1.92 -0.10 5.98
CA LEU A 44 -0.69 0.36 6.61
C LEU A 44 0.54 -0.25 5.93
N LYS A 45 0.53 -1.54 5.61
CA LYS A 45 1.62 -2.19 4.86
C LYS A 45 1.78 -1.60 3.47
N VAL A 46 0.69 -1.28 2.79
CA VAL A 46 0.76 -0.52 1.52
C VAL A 46 1.42 0.84 1.74
N ALA A 47 1.06 1.60 2.78
CA ALA A 47 1.71 2.88 3.07
C ALA A 47 3.21 2.73 3.40
N GLU A 48 3.61 1.65 4.08
CA GLU A 48 4.99 1.36 4.46
C GLU A 48 5.85 0.85 3.29
N ASN A 49 5.24 0.31 2.24
CA ASN A 49 5.97 -0.32 1.16
C ASN A 49 6.72 0.74 0.30
N PRO A 50 8.04 0.59 0.10
CA PRO A 50 8.84 1.52 -0.71
C PRO A 50 8.52 1.45 -2.21
N HIS A 51 7.72 0.53 -2.70
CA HIS A 51 7.29 0.50 -4.11
C HIS A 51 5.90 1.10 -4.31
N THR A 52 5.25 1.55 -3.23
CA THR A 52 3.94 2.19 -3.31
C THR A 52 4.01 3.47 -4.14
N PRO A 53 3.19 3.57 -5.20
CA PRO A 53 3.16 4.76 -6.04
C PRO A 53 2.79 6.02 -5.25
N ILE A 54 3.37 7.16 -5.65
CA ILE A 54 3.09 8.48 -5.04
C ILE A 54 1.59 8.79 -5.00
N SER A 55 0.85 8.48 -6.07
CA SER A 55 -0.60 8.69 -6.12
C SER A 55 -1.39 7.85 -5.12
N VAL A 56 -0.88 6.66 -4.77
CA VAL A 56 -1.50 5.80 -3.76
C VAL A 56 -1.19 6.34 -2.36
N LEU A 57 0.05 6.76 -2.10
CA LEU A 57 0.43 7.43 -0.85
C LEU A 57 -0.40 8.70 -0.62
N ASP A 58 -0.63 9.49 -1.67
CA ASP A 58 -1.45 10.71 -1.61
C ASP A 58 -2.90 10.41 -1.20
N SER A 59 -3.55 9.41 -1.83
CA SER A 59 -4.88 8.96 -1.39
C SER A 59 -4.90 8.50 0.07
N LEU A 60 -3.90 7.73 0.51
CA LEU A 60 -3.83 7.20 1.87
C LEU A 60 -3.55 8.28 2.93
N CYS A 61 -3.17 9.51 2.54
CA CYS A 61 -3.07 10.65 3.48
C CYS A 61 -4.43 11.03 4.09
N TYR A 62 -5.53 10.55 3.49
CA TYR A 62 -6.91 10.77 3.91
C TYR A 62 -7.58 9.50 4.47
N ASP A 63 -6.81 8.43 4.72
CA ASP A 63 -7.33 7.18 5.27
C ASP A 63 -8.08 7.36 6.59
N SER A 64 -9.03 6.48 6.93
CA SER A 64 -9.76 6.52 8.19
C SER A 64 -8.86 6.24 9.40
N SER A 65 -7.81 5.42 9.25
CA SER A 65 -6.82 5.15 10.30
C SER A 65 -5.82 6.30 10.44
N ARG A 66 -5.59 6.72 11.68
CA ARG A 66 -4.55 7.71 12.00
C ARG A 66 -3.15 7.22 11.64
N SER A 67 -2.86 5.94 11.87
CA SER A 67 -1.56 5.33 11.61
C SER A 67 -1.25 5.37 10.12
N VAL A 68 -2.21 4.93 9.29
CA VAL A 68 -2.09 4.96 7.82
C VAL A 68 -1.86 6.39 7.32
N ARG A 69 -2.66 7.37 7.77
CA ARG A 69 -2.49 8.77 7.37
C ARG A 69 -1.11 9.33 7.67
N ILE A 70 -0.59 9.09 8.88
CA ILE A 70 0.72 9.62 9.30
C ILE A 70 1.83 8.97 8.47
N THR A 71 1.82 7.65 8.35
CA THR A 71 2.81 6.90 7.57
C THR A 71 2.83 7.36 6.12
N SER A 72 1.65 7.47 5.47
CA SER A 72 1.56 7.92 4.09
C SER A 72 2.10 9.33 3.88
N LYS A 73 1.81 10.27 4.77
CA LYS A 73 2.37 11.64 4.70
C LYS A 73 3.89 11.63 4.80
N VAL A 74 4.44 10.89 5.75
CA VAL A 74 5.90 10.78 5.93
C VAL A 74 6.56 10.21 4.68
N ARG A 75 6.03 9.08 4.16
CA ARG A 75 6.58 8.43 2.96
C ARG A 75 6.41 9.29 1.71
N LEU A 76 5.27 9.97 1.56
CA LEU A 76 5.01 10.88 0.45
C LEU A 76 6.03 12.03 0.43
N LEU A 77 6.25 12.68 1.58
CA LEU A 77 7.22 13.77 1.68
C LEU A 77 8.64 13.30 1.37
N GLN A 78 9.05 12.14 1.88
CA GLN A 78 10.36 11.56 1.56
C GLN A 78 10.51 11.30 0.05
N ARG A 79 9.47 10.79 -0.60
CA ARG A 79 9.46 10.51 -2.05
C ARG A 79 9.55 11.78 -2.89
N LEU A 80 8.81 12.81 -2.51
CA LEU A 80 8.86 14.09 -3.21
C LEU A 80 10.22 14.77 -3.02
N ALA A 81 10.78 14.73 -1.81
CA ALA A 81 12.11 15.27 -1.55
C ALA A 81 13.21 14.59 -2.39
N GLN A 82 13.15 13.26 -2.57
CA GLN A 82 14.09 12.52 -3.41
C GLN A 82 13.91 12.79 -4.91
N ARG A 83 12.71 13.18 -5.35
CA ARG A 83 12.40 13.42 -6.76
C ARG A 83 12.75 14.83 -7.22
N TYR A 84 12.65 15.81 -6.32
CA TYR A 84 12.79 17.23 -6.62
C TYR A 84 13.96 17.90 -5.90
N GLY A 85 14.78 17.12 -5.19
CA GLY A 85 16.02 17.55 -4.55
C GLY A 85 17.26 17.30 -5.39
#